data_AF-B5JVA3-F1
#
_entry.id   AF-B5JVA3-F1
#
_cell.length_a   1.000
_cell.length_b   1.000
_cell.length_c   1.000
_cell.angle_alpha   90.00
_cell.angle_beta   90.00
_cell.angle_gamma   90.00
#
_symmetry.space_group_name_H-M   'P 1'
#
loop_
_entity.id
_entity.type
_entity.pdbx_description
1 polymer ?
#
loop_
_entity_poly.entity_id
_entity_poly.type
_entity_poly.pdbx_seq_one_letter_code
_entity_poly.pdbx_strand_id
1 'polypeptide(L)'
;MKKQAIVVAMVAAGALSACSDSENRDNNFPKYTEKGVLVDSVVEGLPYSTDSIDRAYTNQFGEFGYLEGENVTFKVGETAFPTVPGQAVITPFTLANSNDIGNQRVINIAFLLQAIDEDQNPDNGIKVTTAIEGFAEPINFNVPFQQFIDLGGPVDNLAFNYLGGVMPSYDDVVDHLSRQLGLRGTWTADGGKTHVMFLAGSRFLWVNDAGFEFGNYAHDSANQRFTLQLTLDQNGSAGFNNGSELQVLNVDASTLKLSLNDSESRYTRQANTSTSIIDTWVMQSDSSNDLLVLSLLESERFVAVKAAGTDPLGLEVGRYTLDQGTLELVADRDDNGDAGFFAGGTTQTTVSATYTADNLTLNNADIDFVFERD
;
A
#
# COMPACT_ATOMS: atom_id res chain seq x y z
N MET A 1 -30.11 -9.42 -74.03
CA MET A 1 -28.68 -9.78 -74.04
C MET A 1 -28.41 -10.73 -72.89
N LYS A 2 -27.70 -11.82 -73.17
CA LYS A 2 -27.37 -12.91 -72.25
C LYS A 2 -26.54 -12.41 -71.06
N LYS A 3 -26.85 -12.88 -69.85
CA LYS A 3 -25.96 -13.70 -69.01
C LYS A 3 -26.73 -14.21 -67.78
N GLN A 4 -26.87 -15.54 -67.74
CA GLN A 4 -27.25 -16.34 -66.58
C GLN A 4 -26.08 -16.41 -65.59
N ALA A 5 -26.37 -16.61 -64.31
CA ALA A 5 -25.79 -17.62 -63.40
C ALA A 5 -25.80 -17.13 -61.94
N ILE A 6 -25.93 -17.92 -60.88
CA ILE A 6 -26.29 -19.33 -60.62
C ILE A 6 -26.54 -19.34 -59.09
N VAL A 7 -27.60 -20.00 -58.63
CA VAL A 7 -27.79 -20.36 -57.21
C VAL A 7 -27.07 -21.67 -56.96
N VAL A 8 -26.23 -21.77 -55.93
CA VAL A 8 -25.89 -23.07 -55.30
C VAL A 8 -25.74 -22.88 -53.79
N ALA A 9 -26.71 -23.45 -53.06
CA ALA A 9 -26.52 -23.90 -51.69
C ALA A 9 -25.90 -25.30 -51.72
N MET A 10 -24.95 -25.60 -50.83
CA MET A 10 -24.55 -26.98 -50.55
C MET A 10 -24.11 -27.14 -49.10
N VAL A 11 -24.93 -27.89 -48.38
CA VAL A 11 -24.59 -28.65 -47.17
C VAL A 11 -23.79 -29.88 -47.60
N ALA A 12 -22.70 -30.22 -46.90
CA ALA A 12 -22.17 -31.58 -46.88
C ALA A 12 -21.34 -31.84 -45.61
N ALA A 13 -21.87 -32.70 -44.75
CA ALA A 13 -21.12 -33.43 -43.73
C ALA A 13 -20.45 -34.66 -44.37
N GLY A 14 -19.27 -35.05 -43.87
CA GLY A 14 -18.59 -36.28 -44.26
C GLY A 14 -17.34 -36.52 -43.39
N ALA A 15 -17.37 -37.62 -42.63
CA ALA A 15 -16.40 -38.04 -41.62
C ALA A 15 -15.22 -38.88 -42.15
N LEU A 16 -14.32 -39.24 -41.20
CA LEU A 16 -13.27 -40.29 -41.15
C LEU A 16 -11.82 -39.77 -41.36
N SER A 17 -10.77 -40.14 -40.62
CA SER A 17 -10.54 -41.03 -39.46
C SER A 17 -9.06 -40.92 -39.00
N ALA A 18 -8.86 -40.94 -37.66
CA ALA A 18 -7.84 -41.61 -36.82
C ALA A 18 -6.29 -41.59 -37.07
N CYS A 19 -5.58 -41.62 -35.91
CA CYS A 19 -4.15 -41.80 -35.57
C CYS A 19 -3.26 -40.53 -35.63
N SER A 20 -2.42 -40.19 -34.63
CA SER A 20 -1.71 -41.00 -33.64
C SER A 20 -1.19 -40.14 -32.46
N ASP A 21 -1.59 -40.51 -31.25
CA ASP A 21 -0.84 -40.58 -29.97
C ASP A 21 0.32 -39.61 -29.66
N SER A 22 0.15 -38.81 -28.59
CA SER A 22 1.19 -38.61 -27.55
C SER A 22 0.62 -37.91 -26.30
N GLU A 23 0.38 -38.72 -25.26
CA GLU A 23 0.35 -38.39 -23.82
C GLU A 23 -0.66 -37.34 -23.33
N ASN A 24 -1.86 -37.85 -23.03
CA ASN A 24 -2.77 -37.29 -22.03
C ASN A 24 -2.09 -37.30 -20.65
N ARG A 25 -1.52 -36.16 -20.24
CA ARG A 25 -1.35 -35.87 -18.82
C ARG A 25 -2.71 -35.44 -18.29
N ASP A 26 -3.41 -36.38 -17.66
CA ASP A 26 -4.59 -36.09 -16.85
C ASP A 26 -4.22 -35.00 -15.83
N ASN A 27 -4.60 -33.75 -16.11
CA ASN A 27 -4.59 -32.67 -15.14
C ASN A 27 -5.80 -32.86 -14.23
N ASN A 28 -5.81 -33.95 -13.46
CA ASN A 28 -6.76 -34.17 -12.38
C ASN A 28 -6.35 -33.32 -11.17
N PHE A 29 -6.33 -32.00 -11.33
CA PHE A 29 -6.43 -31.10 -10.19
C PHE A 29 -7.89 -31.08 -9.74
N PRO A 30 -8.20 -31.14 -8.44
CA PRO A 30 -9.56 -30.95 -7.99
C PRO A 30 -10.08 -29.63 -8.56
N LYS A 31 -11.26 -29.67 -9.18
CA LYS A 31 -11.94 -28.45 -9.62
C LYS A 31 -12.27 -27.66 -8.35
N TYR A 32 -11.47 -26.64 -8.05
CA TYR A 32 -11.66 -25.77 -6.90
C TYR A 32 -13.09 -25.21 -6.93
N THR A 33 -13.77 -25.25 -5.79
CA THR A 33 -15.09 -24.60 -5.66
C THR A 33 -14.93 -23.15 -5.24
N GLU A 34 -13.85 -22.83 -4.54
CA GLU A 34 -13.55 -21.49 -4.03
C GLU A 34 -12.19 -20.98 -4.54
N LYS A 35 -12.04 -19.66 -4.46
CA LYS A 35 -10.87 -18.94 -4.98
C LYS A 35 -10.52 -17.80 -4.03
N GLY A 36 -9.24 -17.69 -3.70
CA GLY A 36 -8.68 -16.63 -2.89
C GLY A 36 -7.53 -15.93 -3.59
N VAL A 37 -7.08 -14.82 -3.02
CA VAL A 37 -5.92 -14.05 -3.51
C VAL A 37 -4.94 -13.85 -2.35
N LEU A 38 -3.66 -14.14 -2.59
CA LEU A 38 -2.59 -13.77 -1.65
C LEU A 38 -2.12 -12.35 -1.98
N VAL A 39 -2.18 -11.47 -0.98
CA VAL A 39 -1.92 -10.04 -1.13
C VAL A 39 -0.95 -9.57 -0.04
N ASP A 40 0.28 -9.30 -0.45
CA ASP A 40 1.10 -8.22 0.12
C ASP A 40 1.10 -7.10 -0.94
N SER A 41 1.60 -7.43 -2.12
CA SER A 41 0.94 -7.11 -3.41
C SER A 41 0.46 -8.41 -4.04
N VAL A 42 -0.16 -8.38 -5.23
CA VAL A 42 -0.54 -9.64 -5.90
C VAL A 42 0.69 -10.54 -6.05
N VAL A 43 0.65 -11.73 -5.43
CA VAL A 43 1.81 -12.64 -5.39
C VAL A 43 1.68 -13.72 -6.47
N GLU A 44 2.37 -13.57 -7.59
CA GLU A 44 2.41 -14.56 -8.67
C GLU A 44 3.45 -15.65 -8.40
N GLY A 45 3.12 -16.90 -8.75
CA GLY A 45 4.10 -17.99 -8.84
C GLY A 45 4.52 -18.60 -7.50
N LEU A 46 3.88 -18.24 -6.39
CA LEU A 46 4.20 -18.80 -5.08
C LEU A 46 3.59 -20.21 -4.95
N PRO A 47 4.40 -21.24 -4.64
CA PRO A 47 3.88 -22.58 -4.37
C PRO A 47 2.92 -22.60 -3.18
N TYR A 48 1.85 -23.39 -3.29
CA TYR A 48 0.95 -23.67 -2.18
C TYR A 48 0.38 -25.10 -2.22
N SER A 49 -0.16 -25.53 -1.09
CA SER A 49 -0.91 -26.78 -0.93
C SER A 49 -2.18 -26.52 -0.13
N THR A 50 -3.18 -27.40 -0.28
CA THR A 50 -4.36 -27.46 0.57
C THR A 50 -4.55 -28.89 1.08
N ASP A 51 -5.58 -29.12 1.91
CA ASP A 51 -5.87 -30.46 2.43
C ASP A 51 -6.13 -31.51 1.31
N SER A 52 -6.57 -31.07 0.12
CA SER A 52 -6.79 -31.93 -1.06
C SER A 52 -5.81 -31.73 -2.22
N ILE A 53 -4.88 -30.77 -2.11
CA ILE A 53 -3.94 -30.40 -3.18
C ILE A 53 -2.52 -30.44 -2.63
N ASP A 54 -1.71 -31.37 -3.13
CA ASP A 54 -0.32 -31.50 -2.68
C ASP A 54 0.58 -30.35 -3.15
N ARG A 55 0.35 -29.83 -4.37
CA ARG A 55 1.12 -28.71 -4.95
C ARG A 55 0.35 -28.00 -6.06
N ALA A 56 0.26 -26.69 -5.96
CA ALA A 56 -0.18 -25.75 -6.98
C ALA A 56 0.59 -24.42 -6.83
N TYR A 57 0.30 -23.44 -7.68
CA TYR A 57 0.96 -22.13 -7.68
C TYR A 57 -0.07 -21.02 -7.79
N THR A 58 0.17 -19.89 -7.13
CA THR A 58 -0.61 -18.69 -7.39
C THR A 58 -0.42 -18.24 -8.84
N ASN A 59 -1.50 -17.78 -9.48
CA ASN A 59 -1.40 -17.31 -10.87
C ASN A 59 -0.95 -15.84 -10.97
N GLN A 60 -0.89 -15.29 -12.18
CA GLN A 60 -0.50 -13.89 -12.45
C GLN A 60 -1.35 -12.81 -11.76
N PHE A 61 -2.50 -13.18 -11.18
CA PHE A 61 -3.37 -12.28 -10.41
C PHE A 61 -3.26 -12.52 -8.90
N GLY A 62 -2.30 -13.34 -8.45
CA GLY A 62 -2.14 -13.75 -7.06
C GLY A 62 -3.13 -14.80 -6.58
N GLU A 63 -3.89 -15.40 -7.49
CA GLU A 63 -5.04 -16.22 -7.14
C GLU A 63 -4.64 -17.68 -6.86
N PHE A 64 -5.22 -18.26 -5.81
CA PHE A 64 -5.12 -19.67 -5.45
C PHE A 64 -6.52 -20.29 -5.32
N GLY A 65 -6.63 -21.58 -5.63
CA GLY A 65 -7.87 -22.35 -5.50
C GLY A 65 -7.84 -23.31 -4.31
N TYR A 66 -9.00 -23.48 -3.66
CA TYR A 66 -9.20 -24.36 -2.50
C TYR A 66 -10.65 -24.90 -2.47
N LEU A 67 -10.93 -25.91 -1.64
CA LEU A 67 -12.30 -26.33 -1.35
C LEU A 67 -12.82 -25.66 -0.06
N GLU A 68 -14.13 -25.44 0.03
CA GLU A 68 -14.75 -24.82 1.20
C GLU A 68 -14.36 -25.55 2.50
N GLY A 69 -13.85 -24.78 3.47
CA GLY A 69 -13.43 -25.30 4.78
C GLY A 69 -12.02 -25.89 4.85
N GLU A 70 -11.29 -25.97 3.74
CA GLU A 70 -9.89 -26.41 3.74
C GLU A 70 -8.94 -25.34 4.28
N ASN A 71 -7.78 -25.81 4.74
CA ASN A 71 -6.66 -24.92 4.97
C ASN A 71 -5.77 -24.78 3.73
N VAL A 72 -5.02 -23.68 3.68
CA VAL A 72 -4.05 -23.36 2.65
C VAL A 72 -2.69 -23.12 3.30
N THR A 73 -1.64 -23.64 2.68
CA THR A 73 -0.24 -23.46 3.11
C THR A 73 0.60 -23.03 1.93
N PHE A 74 1.11 -21.80 1.96
CA PHE A 74 2.09 -21.30 0.99
C PHE A 74 3.51 -21.75 1.35
N LYS A 75 4.42 -21.82 0.38
CA LYS A 75 5.78 -22.34 0.59
C LYS A 75 6.84 -21.59 -0.21
N VAL A 76 8.04 -21.49 0.36
CA VAL A 76 9.29 -21.13 -0.32
C VAL A 76 10.22 -22.33 -0.27
N GLY A 77 10.42 -22.99 -1.41
CA GLY A 77 11.08 -24.30 -1.43
C GLY A 77 10.36 -25.28 -0.50
N GLU A 78 11.09 -25.88 0.45
CA GLU A 78 10.53 -26.77 1.48
C GLU A 78 10.02 -26.03 2.73
N THR A 79 10.26 -24.72 2.83
CA THR A 79 9.81 -23.91 3.98
C THR A 79 8.36 -23.49 3.80
N ALA A 80 7.52 -23.83 4.77
CA ALA A 80 6.13 -23.42 4.81
C ALA A 80 5.94 -22.07 5.51
N PHE A 81 5.12 -21.22 4.91
CA PHE A 81 4.45 -20.16 5.64
C PHE A 81 3.44 -20.77 6.64
N PRO A 82 2.94 -19.98 7.61
CA PRO A 82 1.86 -20.43 8.47
C PRO A 82 0.64 -20.91 7.69
N THR A 83 0.10 -22.06 8.09
CA THR A 83 -1.16 -22.59 7.56
C THR A 83 -2.34 -21.79 8.09
N VAL A 84 -3.26 -21.40 7.20
CA VAL A 84 -4.48 -20.65 7.54
C VAL A 84 -5.70 -21.23 6.81
N PRO A 85 -6.93 -20.99 7.29
CA PRO A 85 -8.13 -21.35 6.53
C PRO A 85 -8.13 -20.69 5.15
N GLY A 86 -8.59 -21.42 4.13
CA GLY A 86 -8.82 -20.88 2.80
C GLY A 86 -9.91 -19.80 2.85
N GLN A 87 -9.59 -18.61 2.35
CA GLN A 87 -10.50 -17.46 2.32
C GLN A 87 -10.22 -16.57 1.11
N ALA A 88 -11.16 -15.67 0.80
CA ALA A 88 -11.11 -14.84 -0.41
C ALA A 88 -9.86 -13.96 -0.51
N VAL A 89 -9.32 -13.49 0.62
CA VAL A 89 -8.09 -12.68 0.68
C VAL A 89 -7.23 -13.18 1.83
N ILE A 90 -5.98 -13.54 1.54
CA ILE A 90 -4.96 -13.86 2.54
C ILE A 90 -3.87 -12.80 2.42
N THR A 91 -3.39 -12.32 3.57
CA THR A 91 -2.36 -11.28 3.69
C THR A 91 -1.27 -11.69 4.68
N PRO A 92 -0.13 -10.96 4.78
CA PRO A 92 0.82 -11.16 5.88
C PRO A 92 0.17 -11.14 7.27
N PHE A 93 -0.85 -10.30 7.48
CA PHE A 93 -1.66 -10.24 8.70
C PHE A 93 -2.45 -11.53 8.96
N THR A 94 -3.09 -12.05 7.91
CA THR A 94 -3.82 -13.34 7.97
C THR A 94 -2.87 -14.47 8.36
N LEU A 95 -1.73 -14.58 7.67
CA LEU A 95 -0.72 -15.62 7.91
C LEU A 95 -0.11 -15.51 9.31
N ALA A 96 0.11 -14.29 9.80
CA ALA A 96 0.60 -14.08 11.15
C ALA A 96 -0.46 -14.30 12.24
N ASN A 97 -1.75 -14.32 11.87
CA ASN A 97 -2.90 -14.24 12.78
C ASN A 97 -2.82 -13.01 13.69
N SER A 98 -2.63 -11.84 13.07
CA SER A 98 -2.53 -10.56 13.75
C SER A 98 -3.09 -9.45 12.88
N ASN A 99 -3.65 -8.39 13.49
CA ASN A 99 -4.06 -7.15 12.81
C ASN A 99 -3.11 -5.99 13.13
N ASP A 100 -2.00 -6.29 13.79
CA ASP A 100 -1.03 -5.30 14.23
C ASP A 100 0.13 -5.25 13.23
N ILE A 101 0.32 -4.10 12.59
CA ILE A 101 1.45 -3.87 11.68
C ILE A 101 2.79 -3.95 12.44
N GLY A 102 2.71 -3.69 13.76
CA GLY A 102 3.64 -4.02 14.84
C GLY A 102 4.21 -5.40 14.79
N ASN A 103 3.40 -6.38 14.41
CA ASN A 103 3.72 -7.72 14.76
C ASN A 103 4.94 -8.23 13.97
N GLN A 104 6.00 -8.62 14.70
CA GLN A 104 7.24 -9.13 14.09
C GLN A 104 7.00 -10.26 13.07
N ARG A 105 5.98 -11.10 13.29
CA ARG A 105 5.64 -12.20 12.39
C ARG A 105 5.01 -11.69 11.10
N VAL A 106 4.20 -10.63 11.17
CA VAL A 106 3.65 -9.95 9.98
C VAL A 106 4.80 -9.40 9.15
N ILE A 107 5.72 -8.65 9.78
CA ILE A 107 6.86 -8.04 9.08
C ILE A 107 7.78 -9.10 8.48
N ASN A 108 8.12 -10.16 9.22
CA ASN A 108 8.96 -11.24 8.69
C ASN A 108 8.33 -11.96 7.49
N ILE A 109 7.00 -12.10 7.47
CA ILE A 109 6.27 -12.68 6.33
C ILE A 109 6.28 -11.73 5.13
N ALA A 110 5.94 -10.46 5.34
CA ALA A 110 5.98 -9.43 4.29
C ALA A 110 7.39 -9.28 3.70
N PHE A 111 8.41 -9.19 4.57
CA PHE A 111 9.80 -9.15 4.17
C PHE A 111 10.16 -10.32 3.27
N LEU A 112 9.80 -11.55 3.66
CA LEU A 112 10.14 -12.71 2.85
C LEU A 112 9.44 -12.67 1.48
N LEU A 113 8.18 -12.27 1.42
CA LEU A 113 7.44 -12.14 0.15
C LEU A 113 8.08 -11.10 -0.78
N GLN A 114 8.49 -9.94 -0.25
CA GLN A 114 9.12 -8.89 -1.03
C GLN A 114 10.58 -9.25 -1.41
N ALA A 115 11.29 -9.97 -0.55
CA ALA A 115 12.65 -10.41 -0.83
C ALA A 115 12.72 -11.43 -1.98
N ILE A 116 11.70 -12.28 -2.15
CA ILE A 116 11.64 -13.29 -3.22
C ILE A 116 11.07 -12.75 -4.54
N ASP A 117 10.82 -11.45 -4.61
CA ASP A 117 10.36 -10.78 -5.83
C ASP A 117 11.46 -10.71 -6.90
N GLU A 118 11.12 -11.02 -8.15
CA GLU A 118 12.08 -11.15 -9.26
C GLU A 118 12.81 -9.85 -9.57
N ASP A 119 12.10 -8.70 -9.50
CA ASP A 119 12.64 -7.38 -9.83
C ASP A 119 12.83 -6.47 -8.60
N GLN A 120 12.51 -6.98 -7.41
CA GLN A 120 12.64 -6.28 -6.12
C GLN A 120 11.81 -5.00 -6.06
N ASN A 121 10.69 -4.95 -6.79
CA ASN A 121 9.78 -3.82 -6.78
C ASN A 121 8.34 -4.27 -6.47
N PRO A 122 8.01 -4.44 -5.19
CA PRO A 122 6.73 -5.00 -4.79
C PRO A 122 5.53 -4.07 -5.10
N ASP A 123 5.76 -2.82 -5.52
CA ASP A 123 4.69 -1.89 -5.95
C ASP A 123 4.04 -2.32 -7.27
N ASN A 124 4.73 -3.09 -8.11
CA ASN A 124 4.20 -3.54 -9.41
C ASN A 124 3.61 -4.97 -9.37
N GLY A 125 3.51 -5.56 -8.18
CA GLY A 125 3.24 -6.98 -7.95
C GLY A 125 4.45 -7.68 -7.34
N ILE A 126 4.28 -8.92 -6.88
CA ILE A 126 5.39 -9.75 -6.41
C ILE A 126 5.43 -10.98 -7.31
N LYS A 127 6.53 -11.16 -8.03
CA LYS A 127 6.69 -12.29 -8.95
C LYS A 127 7.74 -13.26 -8.45
N VAL A 128 7.27 -14.44 -8.04
CA VAL A 128 8.12 -15.51 -7.53
C VAL A 128 8.56 -16.42 -8.68
N THR A 129 9.87 -16.56 -8.84
CA THR A 129 10.43 -17.46 -9.85
C THR A 129 10.65 -18.87 -9.31
N THR A 130 10.82 -19.86 -10.18
CA THR A 130 11.16 -21.23 -9.77
C THR A 130 12.57 -21.36 -9.17
N ALA A 131 13.36 -20.27 -9.10
CA ALA A 131 14.69 -20.29 -8.51
C ALA A 131 14.66 -20.74 -7.04
N ILE A 132 13.61 -20.38 -6.30
CA ILE A 132 13.49 -20.67 -4.87
C ILE A 132 13.13 -22.14 -4.54
N GLU A 133 12.81 -22.97 -5.54
CA GLU A 133 12.34 -24.36 -5.30
C GLU A 133 13.39 -25.25 -4.63
N GLY A 134 14.68 -24.96 -4.81
CA GLY A 134 15.77 -25.72 -4.19
C GLY A 134 16.07 -25.35 -2.74
N PHE A 135 15.43 -24.31 -2.21
CA PHE A 135 15.65 -23.86 -0.84
C PHE A 135 15.04 -24.83 0.17
N ALA A 136 15.84 -25.33 1.11
CA ALA A 136 15.41 -26.35 2.07
C ALA A 136 15.72 -25.99 3.54
N GLU A 137 16.21 -24.78 3.81
CA GLU A 137 16.49 -24.35 5.18
C GLU A 137 15.21 -23.86 5.85
N PRO A 138 14.94 -24.22 7.11
CA PRO A 138 13.75 -23.79 7.82
C PRO A 138 13.82 -22.28 8.13
N ILE A 139 12.75 -21.55 7.83
CA ILE A 139 12.59 -20.15 8.23
C ILE A 139 11.68 -20.07 9.46
N ASN A 140 12.14 -19.39 10.51
CA ASN A 140 11.32 -19.13 11.71
C ASN A 140 10.81 -17.68 11.69
N PHE A 141 9.54 -17.49 11.36
CA PHE A 141 8.90 -16.17 11.35
C PHE A 141 8.67 -15.56 12.73
N ASN A 142 8.92 -16.29 13.83
CA ASN A 142 8.64 -15.85 15.21
C ASN A 142 9.89 -15.35 15.95
N VAL A 143 10.92 -14.91 15.22
CA VAL A 143 12.13 -14.30 15.80
C VAL A 143 12.10 -12.77 15.62
N PRO A 144 12.85 -12.01 16.44
CA PRO A 144 13.03 -10.58 16.21
C PRO A 144 13.58 -10.30 14.80
N PHE A 145 13.13 -9.22 14.17
CA PHE A 145 13.48 -8.91 12.77
C PHE A 145 15.00 -8.94 12.51
N GLN A 146 15.79 -8.34 13.40
CA GLN A 146 17.25 -8.33 13.25
C GLN A 146 17.85 -9.74 13.18
N GLN A 147 17.29 -10.70 13.94
CA GLN A 147 17.69 -12.11 13.90
C GLN A 147 17.16 -12.81 12.64
N PHE A 148 15.98 -12.41 12.15
CA PHE A 148 15.37 -12.95 10.94
C PHE A 148 16.26 -12.71 9.71
N ILE A 149 16.91 -11.54 9.65
CA ILE A 149 17.80 -11.12 8.56
C ILE A 149 19.30 -11.29 8.88
N ASP A 150 19.66 -12.10 9.89
CA ASP A 150 21.06 -12.31 10.27
C ASP A 150 21.89 -12.82 9.08
N LEU A 151 23.10 -12.27 8.92
CA LEU A 151 24.06 -12.72 7.91
C LEU A 151 24.40 -14.21 8.11
N GLY A 152 24.32 -14.98 7.03
CA GLY A 152 24.49 -16.43 7.04
C GLY A 152 23.31 -17.20 7.63
N GLY A 153 22.21 -16.54 7.97
CA GLY A 153 20.94 -17.15 8.34
C GLY A 153 20.15 -17.66 7.12
N PRO A 154 19.05 -18.40 7.32
CA PRO A 154 18.27 -18.99 6.23
C PRO A 154 17.76 -17.99 5.20
N VAL A 155 17.34 -16.82 5.65
CA VAL A 155 16.77 -15.76 4.80
C VAL A 155 17.87 -15.07 3.97
N ASP A 156 19.04 -14.82 4.56
CA ASP A 156 20.23 -14.35 3.85
C ASP A 156 20.73 -15.40 2.83
N ASN A 157 20.75 -16.68 3.20
CA ASN A 157 21.11 -17.78 2.30
C ASN A 157 20.14 -17.91 1.13
N LEU A 158 18.83 -17.72 1.35
CA LEU A 158 17.84 -17.68 0.29
C LEU A 158 18.15 -16.54 -0.70
N ALA A 159 18.31 -15.32 -0.18
CA ALA A 159 18.57 -14.14 -0.99
C ALA A 159 19.88 -14.26 -1.79
N PHE A 160 20.97 -14.67 -1.13
CA PHE A 160 22.27 -14.80 -1.75
C PHE A 160 22.32 -15.90 -2.81
N ASN A 161 21.77 -17.08 -2.53
CA ASN A 161 21.92 -18.23 -3.42
C ASN A 161 20.92 -18.23 -4.58
N TYR A 162 19.77 -17.57 -4.43
CA TYR A 162 18.67 -17.72 -5.38
C TYR A 162 18.17 -16.40 -5.98
N LEU A 163 18.49 -15.24 -5.38
CA LEU A 163 17.84 -13.96 -5.70
C LEU A 163 18.85 -12.81 -5.93
N GLY A 164 20.14 -13.14 -6.08
CA GLY A 164 21.19 -12.15 -6.38
C GLY A 164 21.68 -11.34 -5.17
N GLY A 165 21.24 -11.67 -3.96
CA GLY A 165 21.82 -11.17 -2.70
C GLY A 165 21.44 -9.75 -2.30
N VAL A 166 20.44 -9.15 -2.93
CA VAL A 166 19.87 -7.88 -2.48
C VAL A 166 18.62 -8.16 -1.67
N MET A 167 18.47 -7.44 -0.56
CA MET A 167 17.36 -7.55 0.36
C MET A 167 16.64 -6.21 0.47
N PRO A 168 15.29 -6.20 0.59
CA PRO A 168 14.58 -4.98 0.90
C PRO A 168 15.01 -4.47 2.28
N SER A 169 14.98 -3.15 2.49
CA SER A 169 15.22 -2.62 3.83
C SER A 169 14.00 -2.84 4.72
N TYR A 170 14.19 -2.79 6.05
CA TYR A 170 13.06 -2.83 6.99
C TYR A 170 12.05 -1.72 6.71
N ASP A 171 12.54 -0.51 6.43
CA ASP A 171 11.68 0.65 6.19
C ASP A 171 10.88 0.48 4.89
N ASP A 172 11.46 -0.08 3.83
CA ASP A 172 10.74 -0.34 2.57
C ASP A 172 9.64 -1.39 2.76
N VAL A 173 9.92 -2.47 3.52
CA VAL A 173 8.92 -3.51 3.81
C VAL A 173 7.77 -2.94 4.62
N VAL A 174 8.07 -2.14 5.65
CA VAL A 174 7.05 -1.51 6.48
C VAL A 174 6.27 -0.46 5.68
N ASP A 175 6.93 0.34 4.83
CA ASP A 175 6.27 1.31 3.96
C ASP A 175 5.29 0.59 3.02
N HIS A 176 5.74 -0.45 2.32
CA HIS A 176 4.89 -1.24 1.43
C HIS A 176 3.71 -1.90 2.15
N LEU A 177 3.96 -2.54 3.30
CA LEU A 177 2.90 -3.15 4.11
C LEU A 177 1.89 -2.08 4.60
N SER A 178 2.38 -0.88 4.94
CA SER A 178 1.55 0.24 5.38
C SER A 178 0.70 0.84 4.25
N ARG A 179 1.19 0.79 2.99
CA ARG A 179 0.45 1.17 1.77
C ARG A 179 -0.67 0.17 1.49
N GLN A 180 -0.34 -1.11 1.49
CA GLN A 180 -1.23 -2.18 1.03
C GLN A 180 -2.29 -2.53 2.08
N LEU A 181 -1.98 -2.39 3.37
CA LEU A 181 -2.83 -2.87 4.46
C LEU A 181 -2.98 -1.91 5.64
N GLY A 182 -2.59 -0.65 5.44
CA GLY A 182 -3.44 0.42 5.88
C GLY A 182 -3.00 1.19 7.12
N LEU A 183 -1.78 1.69 7.18
CA LEU A 183 -1.48 2.88 8.01
C LEU A 183 -1.25 4.12 7.16
N ARG A 184 -0.68 3.97 5.96
CA ARG A 184 -0.51 5.10 5.03
C ARG A 184 -1.84 5.69 4.62
N GLY A 185 -1.83 6.99 4.32
CA GLY A 185 -2.98 7.78 3.94
C GLY A 185 -3.53 8.64 5.08
N THR A 186 -4.66 9.28 4.82
CA THR A 186 -5.29 10.22 5.76
C THR A 186 -6.26 9.53 6.71
N TRP A 187 -6.06 9.81 7.99
CA TRP A 187 -6.89 9.37 9.10
C TRP A 187 -7.52 10.56 9.78
N THR A 188 -8.84 10.54 9.91
CA THR A 188 -9.58 11.60 10.58
C THR A 188 -10.06 11.12 11.94
N ALA A 189 -9.68 11.84 13.00
CA ALA A 189 -10.09 11.50 14.36
C ALA A 189 -11.61 11.63 14.51
N ASP A 190 -12.16 10.87 15.46
CA ASP A 190 -13.53 11.08 15.92
C ASP A 190 -13.74 12.56 16.31
N GLY A 191 -14.64 13.27 15.63
CA GLY A 191 -14.86 14.71 15.79
C GLY A 191 -14.42 15.56 14.59
N GLY A 192 -13.69 14.98 13.63
CA GLY A 192 -13.52 15.54 12.28
C GLY A 192 -12.56 16.73 12.13
N LYS A 193 -11.93 17.16 13.24
CA LYS A 193 -11.05 18.35 13.29
C LYS A 193 -9.57 18.02 13.33
N THR A 194 -9.24 16.78 13.71
CA THR A 194 -7.86 16.31 13.80
C THR A 194 -7.65 15.29 12.71
N HIS A 195 -6.55 15.44 11.98
CA HIS A 195 -6.15 14.52 10.94
C HIS A 195 -4.70 14.07 11.17
N VAL A 196 -4.43 12.81 10.85
CA VAL A 196 -3.09 12.24 10.82
C VAL A 196 -2.88 11.63 9.45
N MET A 197 -1.87 12.09 8.75
CA MET A 197 -1.43 11.52 7.49
C MET A 197 -0.14 10.75 7.75
N PHE A 198 -0.15 9.45 7.50
CA PHE A 198 1.10 8.68 7.41
C PHE A 198 1.49 8.68 5.94
N LEU A 199 2.69 9.20 5.68
CA LEU A 199 3.22 9.56 4.38
C LEU A 199 4.37 8.62 4.01
N ALA A 200 4.68 8.50 2.71
CA ALA A 200 5.79 7.70 2.21
C ALA A 200 7.11 7.99 2.92
N GLY A 201 7.93 6.96 3.12
CA GLY A 201 9.28 7.09 3.70
C GLY A 201 9.24 7.32 5.21
N SER A 202 8.27 6.70 5.90
CA SER A 202 8.11 6.76 7.35
C SER A 202 7.97 8.18 7.89
N ARG A 203 7.23 9.03 7.17
CA ARG A 203 6.93 10.42 7.57
C ARG A 203 5.50 10.52 8.06
N PHE A 204 5.23 11.45 8.95
CA PHE A 204 3.85 11.75 9.34
C PHE A 204 3.61 13.24 9.37
N LEU A 205 2.35 13.60 9.14
CA LEU A 205 1.79 14.90 9.38
C LEU A 205 0.59 14.75 10.33
N TRP A 206 0.62 15.45 11.44
CA TRP A 206 -0.54 15.60 12.30
C TRP A 206 -1.03 17.05 12.21
N VAL A 207 -2.33 17.26 12.12
CA VAL A 207 -2.90 18.59 11.97
C VAL A 207 -4.24 18.71 12.70
N ASN A 208 -4.48 19.87 13.29
CA ASN A 208 -5.78 20.27 13.79
C ASN A 208 -6.02 21.78 13.73
N ASP A 209 -7.12 22.23 14.32
CA ASP A 209 -7.49 23.65 14.44
C ASP A 209 -6.45 24.54 15.15
N ALA A 210 -5.50 23.96 15.91
CA ALA A 210 -4.49 24.72 16.65
C ALA A 210 -3.15 24.81 15.90
N GLY A 211 -2.80 23.82 15.07
CA GLY A 211 -1.47 23.74 14.46
C GLY A 211 -1.24 22.42 13.74
N PHE A 212 0.01 22.22 13.33
CA PHE A 212 0.48 20.97 12.78
C PHE A 212 1.83 20.55 13.34
N GLU A 213 2.09 19.27 13.24
CA GLU A 213 3.34 18.61 13.59
C GLU A 213 3.78 17.72 12.44
N PHE A 214 5.07 17.75 12.13
CA PHE A 214 5.64 16.97 11.05
C PHE A 214 6.95 16.30 11.50
N GLY A 215 7.14 15.06 11.06
CA GLY A 215 8.35 14.33 11.42
C GLY A 215 8.37 12.93 10.85
N ASN A 216 9.17 12.09 11.48
CA ASN A 216 9.32 10.69 11.12
C ASN A 216 8.76 9.80 12.21
N TYR A 217 8.31 8.62 11.83
CA TYR A 217 7.99 7.56 12.77
C TYR A 217 8.95 6.39 12.56
N ALA A 218 9.43 5.81 13.66
CA ALA A 218 10.20 4.58 13.64
C ALA A 218 9.36 3.48 14.27
N HIS A 219 9.40 2.30 13.67
CA HIS A 219 8.57 1.18 14.09
C HIS A 219 9.35 0.18 14.94
N ASP A 220 8.92 -0.03 16.19
CA ASP A 220 9.37 -1.10 17.08
C ASP A 220 8.38 -2.26 17.03
N SER A 221 8.69 -3.22 16.16
CA SER A 221 7.88 -4.41 15.96
C SER A 221 7.87 -5.38 17.14
N ALA A 222 8.90 -5.34 17.99
CA ALA A 222 8.97 -6.22 19.15
C ALA A 222 7.95 -5.81 20.21
N ASN A 223 7.66 -4.52 20.30
CA ASN A 223 6.80 -3.94 21.34
C ASN A 223 5.49 -3.32 20.80
N GLN A 224 5.21 -3.44 19.49
CA GLN A 224 4.01 -2.90 18.84
C GLN A 224 3.88 -1.38 18.99
N ARG A 225 5.01 -0.68 18.88
CA ARG A 225 5.13 0.74 19.20
C ARG A 225 5.76 1.50 18.05
N PHE A 226 5.31 2.72 17.87
CA PHE A 226 5.93 3.71 17.01
C PHE A 226 6.58 4.77 17.89
N THR A 227 7.83 5.10 17.59
CA THR A 227 8.46 6.30 18.16
C THR A 227 8.30 7.42 17.18
N LEU A 228 7.66 8.51 17.61
CA LEU A 228 7.51 9.71 16.81
C LEU A 228 8.68 10.66 17.08
N GLN A 229 9.42 10.98 16.02
CA GLN A 229 10.49 11.97 16.04
C GLN A 229 10.02 13.22 15.30
N LEU A 230 9.69 14.26 16.04
CA LEU A 230 9.28 15.53 15.47
C LEU A 230 10.47 16.24 14.85
N THR A 231 10.29 16.67 13.60
CA THR A 231 11.21 17.59 12.93
C THR A 231 10.67 19.02 12.97
N LEU A 232 9.34 19.17 13.04
CA LEU A 232 8.66 20.45 13.12
C LEU A 232 7.43 20.34 14.02
N ASP A 233 7.31 21.29 14.94
CA ASP A 233 6.14 21.52 15.78
C ASP A 233 5.85 23.02 15.71
N GLN A 234 4.72 23.37 15.08
CA GLN A 234 4.42 24.76 14.72
C GLN A 234 4.18 25.64 15.95
N ASN A 235 3.53 25.11 16.99
CA ASN A 235 3.00 25.91 18.09
C ASN A 235 3.42 25.41 19.49
N GLY A 236 4.16 24.30 19.56
CA GLY A 236 4.72 23.77 20.82
C GLY A 236 3.68 23.17 21.76
N SER A 237 2.45 22.92 21.31
CA SER A 237 1.34 22.55 22.20
C SER A 237 0.26 21.66 21.59
N ALA A 238 0.31 21.35 20.28
CA ALA A 238 -0.77 20.64 19.61
C ALA A 238 -0.30 19.34 18.95
N GLY A 239 -0.68 18.20 19.53
CA GLY A 239 -0.45 16.88 18.95
C GLY A 239 0.35 15.98 19.88
N PHE A 240 1.41 15.40 19.33
CA PHE A 240 2.35 14.51 19.97
C PHE A 240 3.55 15.29 20.50
N ASN A 241 4.16 14.87 21.62
CA ASN A 241 5.44 15.46 22.02
C ASN A 241 6.60 14.77 21.26
N ASN A 242 7.74 15.46 21.08
CA ASN A 242 8.91 14.81 20.49
C ASN A 242 9.38 13.62 21.35
N GLY A 243 9.64 12.47 20.71
CA GLY A 243 9.94 11.23 21.41
C GLY A 243 8.73 10.53 22.02
N SER A 244 7.51 10.96 21.66
CA SER A 244 6.29 10.26 22.04
C SER A 244 6.31 8.83 21.52
N GLU A 245 5.90 7.93 22.39
CA GLU A 245 5.68 6.53 22.04
C GLU A 245 4.18 6.33 21.80
N LEU A 246 3.86 5.97 20.57
CA LEU A 246 2.50 5.75 20.09
C LEU A 246 2.29 4.24 19.94
N GLN A 247 1.28 3.70 20.58
CA GLN A 247 0.89 2.30 20.36
C GLN A 247 -0.26 2.24 19.36
N VAL A 248 -0.13 1.44 18.30
CA VAL A 248 -1.25 1.10 17.43
C VAL A 248 -2.03 -0.04 18.08
N LEU A 249 -3.22 0.27 18.58
CA LEU A 249 -4.09 -0.70 19.24
C LEU A 249 -4.89 -1.54 18.24
N ASN A 250 -5.24 -0.93 17.10
CA ASN A 250 -5.91 -1.59 15.99
C ASN A 250 -5.68 -0.79 14.71
N VAL A 251 -5.50 -1.48 13.58
CA VAL A 251 -5.54 -0.87 12.26
C VAL A 251 -6.20 -1.83 11.28
N ASP A 252 -7.14 -1.31 10.48
CA ASP A 252 -7.78 -2.03 9.39
C ASP A 252 -8.07 -1.11 8.19
N ALA A 253 -8.82 -1.63 7.21
CA ALA A 253 -9.15 -0.90 5.99
C ALA A 253 -9.90 0.43 6.23
N SER A 254 -10.60 0.60 7.36
CA SER A 254 -11.39 1.80 7.65
C SER A 254 -11.15 2.42 9.03
N THR A 255 -10.57 1.68 9.98
CA THR A 255 -10.37 2.16 11.35
C THR A 255 -8.91 2.08 11.79
N LEU A 256 -8.47 3.12 12.50
CA LEU A 256 -7.20 3.18 13.19
C LEU A 256 -7.47 3.56 14.64
N LYS A 257 -6.87 2.84 15.59
CA LYS A 257 -6.93 3.14 17.01
C LYS A 257 -5.52 3.29 17.55
N LEU A 258 -5.22 4.46 18.10
CA LEU A 258 -3.92 4.81 18.66
C LEU A 258 -4.05 4.98 20.17
N SER A 259 -3.01 4.64 20.91
CA SER A 259 -2.85 4.99 22.32
C SER A 259 -1.60 5.83 22.51
N LEU A 260 -1.75 6.97 23.18
CA LEU A 260 -0.66 7.86 23.58
C LEU A 260 -0.77 8.08 25.09
N ASN A 261 0.24 7.68 25.86
CA ASN A 261 0.25 7.81 27.33
C ASN A 261 -1.06 7.29 27.97
N ASP A 262 -1.48 6.08 27.57
CA ASP A 262 -2.72 5.41 28.00
C ASP A 262 -4.04 6.10 27.58
N SER A 263 -3.98 7.16 26.78
CA SER A 263 -5.15 7.81 26.20
C SER A 263 -5.38 7.30 24.79
N GLU A 264 -6.52 6.64 24.59
CA GLU A 264 -6.90 6.07 23.30
C GLU A 264 -7.62 7.09 22.42
N SER A 265 -7.30 7.11 21.13
CA SER A 265 -7.98 7.89 20.11
C SER A 265 -8.32 6.99 18.92
N ARG A 266 -9.53 7.15 18.38
CA ARG A 266 -9.98 6.44 17.18
C ARG A 266 -10.02 7.39 16.00
N TYR A 267 -9.64 6.86 14.85
CA TYR A 267 -9.62 7.53 13.57
C TYR A 267 -10.31 6.67 12.52
N THR A 268 -10.92 7.34 11.55
CA THR A 268 -11.52 6.72 10.37
C THR A 268 -10.68 7.06 9.15
N ARG A 269 -10.42 6.06 8.30
CA ARG A 269 -9.72 6.28 7.04
C ARG A 269 -10.57 7.16 6.13
N GLN A 270 -9.95 8.14 5.52
CA GLN A 270 -10.56 8.88 4.42
C GLN A 270 -10.60 8.02 3.15
N ALA A 271 -11.74 7.96 2.47
CA ALA A 271 -11.83 7.11 1.29
C ALA A 271 -10.84 7.55 0.20
N ASN A 272 -10.04 6.61 -0.27
CA ASN A 272 -9.21 6.75 -1.46
C ASN A 272 -9.89 5.98 -2.59
N THR A 273 -10.25 6.69 -3.66
CA THR A 273 -10.57 6.04 -4.94
C THR A 273 -9.62 6.59 -5.99
N SER A 274 -9.06 5.71 -6.82
CA SER A 274 -8.10 6.05 -7.88
C SER A 274 -8.62 7.00 -8.96
N THR A 275 -9.90 7.40 -8.87
CA THR A 275 -10.57 8.31 -9.81
C THR A 275 -11.02 9.62 -9.14
N SER A 276 -10.79 9.77 -7.83
CA SER A 276 -11.11 11.00 -7.09
C SER A 276 -9.86 11.83 -6.85
N ILE A 277 -10.05 13.15 -6.77
CA ILE A 277 -9.02 14.10 -6.31
C ILE A 277 -8.82 14.06 -4.79
N ILE A 278 -9.76 13.43 -4.06
CA ILE A 278 -9.76 13.29 -2.61
C ILE A 278 -8.60 12.37 -2.22
N ASP A 279 -7.52 12.97 -1.72
CA ASP A 279 -6.38 12.26 -1.17
C ASP A 279 -5.39 13.22 -0.50
N THR A 280 -4.29 12.66 0.02
CA THR A 280 -3.06 13.39 0.30
C THR A 280 -2.15 13.39 -0.93
N TRP A 281 -1.64 14.58 -1.24
CA TRP A 281 -0.82 14.89 -2.39
C TRP A 281 0.46 15.56 -1.90
N VAL A 282 1.61 15.01 -2.26
CA VAL A 282 2.93 15.53 -1.87
C VAL A 282 3.59 16.15 -3.09
N MET A 283 4.01 17.40 -2.98
CA MET A 283 4.58 18.14 -4.11
C MET A 283 5.90 17.50 -4.55
N GLN A 284 6.03 17.28 -5.86
CA GLN A 284 7.31 16.91 -6.48
C GLN A 284 8.21 18.15 -6.47
N SER A 285 9.20 18.19 -5.57
CA SER A 285 10.19 19.28 -5.55
C SER A 285 11.18 19.12 -6.71
N ASP A 286 11.38 20.19 -7.48
CA ASP A 286 12.27 20.27 -8.63
C ASP A 286 13.70 20.72 -8.30
N SER A 287 13.99 21.19 -7.07
CA SER A 287 15.35 21.37 -6.52
C SER A 287 15.45 22.06 -5.15
N SER A 288 14.33 22.53 -4.58
CA SER A 288 14.31 23.45 -3.42
C SER A 288 14.31 22.78 -2.04
N ASN A 289 14.23 21.44 -1.96
CA ASN A 289 13.90 20.71 -0.71
C ASN A 289 12.57 21.16 -0.08
N ASP A 290 11.71 21.82 -0.86
CA ASP A 290 10.39 22.21 -0.40
C ASP A 290 9.53 20.97 -0.21
N LEU A 291 8.84 20.91 0.93
CA LEU A 291 7.84 19.88 1.20
C LEU A 291 6.49 20.57 1.42
N LEU A 292 5.66 20.53 0.39
CA LEU A 292 4.26 20.93 0.45
C LEU A 292 3.38 19.68 0.40
N VAL A 293 2.53 19.51 1.41
CA VAL A 293 1.56 18.42 1.51
C VAL A 293 0.16 19.03 1.42
N LEU A 294 -0.61 18.64 0.41
CA LEU A 294 -2.01 19.03 0.22
C LEU A 294 -2.90 17.83 0.47
N SER A 295 -3.84 17.91 1.41
CA SER A 295 -4.90 16.92 1.61
C SER A 295 -6.26 17.51 1.26
N LEU A 296 -6.94 16.90 0.30
CA LEU A 296 -8.32 17.21 -0.08
C LEU A 296 -9.24 16.17 0.56
N LEU A 297 -10.10 16.61 1.47
CA LEU A 297 -10.90 15.75 2.34
C LEU A 297 -12.30 15.48 1.77
N GLU A 298 -12.90 14.34 2.13
CA GLU A 298 -14.29 14.00 1.75
C GLU A 298 -15.32 15.01 2.27
N SER A 299 -14.97 15.74 3.34
CA SER A 299 -15.80 16.78 3.94
C SER A 299 -15.77 18.11 3.18
N GLU A 300 -15.24 18.14 1.95
CA GLU A 300 -15.03 19.35 1.13
C GLU A 300 -14.10 20.36 1.82
N ARG A 301 -13.23 19.85 2.69
CA ARG A 301 -12.21 20.58 3.43
C ARG A 301 -10.85 20.33 2.80
N PHE A 302 -9.95 21.30 2.86
CA PHE A 302 -8.54 21.07 2.52
C PHE A 302 -7.64 21.41 3.70
N VAL A 303 -6.48 20.77 3.69
CA VAL A 303 -5.31 21.07 4.52
C VAL A 303 -4.12 21.19 3.59
N ALA A 304 -3.40 22.31 3.63
CA ALA A 304 -2.12 22.46 2.95
C ALA A 304 -1.04 22.85 3.97
N VAL A 305 0.06 22.09 3.99
CA VAL A 305 1.16 22.28 4.93
C VAL A 305 2.47 22.39 4.18
N LYS A 306 3.18 23.51 4.37
CA LYS A 306 4.58 23.65 3.98
C LYS A 306 5.45 23.28 5.18
N ALA A 307 6.03 22.08 5.17
CA ALA A 307 6.78 21.48 6.28
C ALA A 307 8.31 21.55 6.13
N ALA A 308 8.80 21.83 4.92
CA ALA A 308 10.21 22.09 4.65
C ALA A 308 10.34 23.04 3.45
N GLY A 309 11.49 23.70 3.32
CA GLY A 309 11.77 24.57 2.18
C GLY A 309 12.47 25.87 2.55
N THR A 310 12.62 26.74 1.55
CA THR A 310 13.24 28.07 1.73
C THR A 310 12.24 29.16 2.12
N ASP A 311 10.97 28.98 1.79
CA ASP A 311 9.90 29.93 2.17
C ASP A 311 9.40 29.66 3.59
N PRO A 312 8.68 30.63 4.20
CA PRO A 312 8.07 30.44 5.50
C PRO A 312 7.19 29.17 5.56
N LEU A 313 7.47 28.31 6.54
CA LEU A 313 6.66 27.14 6.85
C LEU A 313 5.30 27.56 7.41
N GLY A 314 4.24 26.85 7.07
CA GLY A 314 2.89 27.25 7.48
C GLY A 314 1.82 26.25 7.14
N LEU A 315 0.61 26.58 7.61
CA LEU A 315 -0.61 25.81 7.45
C LEU A 315 -1.70 26.70 6.84
N GLU A 316 -2.35 26.15 5.82
CA GLU A 316 -3.58 26.67 5.26
C GLU A 316 -4.67 25.61 5.43
N VAL A 317 -5.80 25.98 6.02
CA VAL A 317 -6.98 25.10 6.12
C VAL A 317 -8.22 25.82 5.67
N GLY A 318 -9.10 25.10 4.99
CA GLY A 318 -10.25 25.74 4.39
C GLY A 318 -11.21 24.78 3.72
N ARG A 319 -11.98 25.31 2.78
CA ARG A 319 -12.95 24.57 1.98
C ARG A 319 -12.52 24.55 0.53
N TYR A 320 -12.91 23.52 -0.19
CA TYR A 320 -12.71 23.48 -1.63
C TYR A 320 -13.98 23.09 -2.37
N THR A 321 -14.06 23.52 -3.63
CA THR A 321 -15.02 22.99 -4.61
C THR A 321 -14.26 22.59 -5.87
N LEU A 322 -14.72 21.52 -6.54
CA LEU A 322 -14.19 21.10 -7.83
C LEU A 322 -15.33 21.05 -8.85
N ASP A 323 -15.27 21.91 -9.85
CA ASP A 323 -16.24 21.93 -10.96
C ASP A 323 -15.51 21.92 -12.30
N GLN A 324 -15.77 20.91 -13.13
CA GLN A 324 -15.22 20.77 -14.47
C GLN A 324 -13.68 21.01 -14.57
N GLY A 325 -12.91 20.50 -13.61
CA GLY A 325 -11.45 20.66 -13.57
C GLY A 325 -10.99 22.02 -13.02
N THR A 326 -11.90 22.83 -12.48
CA THR A 326 -11.60 24.08 -11.78
C THR A 326 -11.70 23.83 -10.29
N LEU A 327 -10.57 23.92 -9.58
CA LEU A 327 -10.49 23.78 -8.13
C LEU A 327 -10.50 25.17 -7.49
N GLU A 328 -11.53 25.46 -6.73
CA GLU A 328 -11.64 26.66 -5.91
C GLU A 328 -11.23 26.33 -4.48
N LEU A 329 -10.31 27.10 -3.90
CA LEU A 329 -9.86 26.97 -2.52
C LEU A 329 -10.23 28.24 -1.75
N VAL A 330 -10.87 28.09 -0.59
CA VAL A 330 -11.22 29.18 0.32
C VAL A 330 -10.62 28.90 1.69
N ALA A 331 -9.61 29.67 2.09
CA ALA A 331 -8.96 29.55 3.38
C ALA A 331 -9.86 30.10 4.51
N ASP A 332 -10.08 29.28 5.53
CA ASP A 332 -10.63 29.72 6.82
C ASP A 332 -9.52 30.22 7.76
N ARG A 333 -8.30 29.69 7.57
CA ARG A 333 -7.10 30.05 8.32
C ARG A 333 -5.88 29.88 7.41
N ASP A 334 -5.02 30.89 7.47
CA ASP A 334 -3.70 30.96 6.86
C ASP A 334 -2.80 31.62 7.91
N ASP A 335 -1.80 30.88 8.39
CA ASP A 335 -1.02 31.29 9.55
C ASP A 335 0.12 32.26 9.22
N ASN A 336 0.58 32.32 7.98
CA ASN A 336 1.77 33.09 7.64
C ASN A 336 1.68 33.89 6.33
N GLY A 337 0.60 33.76 5.56
CA GLY A 337 0.32 34.56 4.37
C GLY A 337 1.13 34.19 3.12
N ASP A 338 2.04 33.22 3.23
CA ASP A 338 3.05 32.87 2.22
C ASP A 338 3.26 31.33 2.08
N ALA A 339 2.59 30.49 2.87
CA ALA A 339 2.76 29.02 2.85
C ALA A 339 1.73 28.30 1.98
N GLY A 340 1.96 28.26 0.67
CA GLY A 340 1.20 27.38 -0.22
C GLY A 340 0.49 28.12 -1.33
N PHE A 341 -0.85 28.12 -1.29
CA PHE A 341 -1.69 28.52 -2.42
C PHE A 341 -2.18 29.96 -2.34
N PHE A 342 -2.07 30.61 -1.18
CA PHE A 342 -2.47 31.99 -0.98
C PHE A 342 -1.25 32.90 -0.83
N ALA A 343 -1.32 34.10 -1.39
CA ALA A 343 -0.25 35.10 -1.30
C ALA A 343 -0.81 36.48 -0.98
N GLY A 344 -0.14 37.22 -0.10
CA GLY A 344 -0.46 38.63 0.15
C GLY A 344 -1.83 38.87 0.79
N GLY A 345 -2.32 37.91 1.60
CA GLY A 345 -3.56 38.02 2.37
C GLY A 345 -4.85 37.73 1.60
N THR A 346 -4.75 37.14 0.40
CA THR A 346 -5.92 36.57 -0.28
C THR A 346 -6.42 35.34 0.48
N THR A 347 -7.73 35.19 0.68
CA THR A 347 -8.32 34.00 1.33
C THR A 347 -9.04 33.08 0.36
N GLN A 348 -8.99 33.38 -0.94
CA GLN A 348 -9.67 32.63 -1.98
C GLN A 348 -8.81 32.62 -3.24
N THR A 349 -8.69 31.45 -3.86
CA THR A 349 -7.98 31.26 -5.13
C THR A 349 -8.68 30.21 -5.97
N THR A 350 -8.43 30.24 -7.28
CA THR A 350 -8.99 29.29 -8.24
C THR A 350 -7.89 28.83 -9.18
N VAL A 351 -7.73 27.52 -9.31
CA VAL A 351 -6.69 26.89 -10.13
C VAL A 351 -7.31 25.84 -11.04
N SER A 352 -6.66 25.59 -12.18
CA SER A 352 -7.05 24.47 -13.05
C SER A 352 -6.38 23.20 -12.53
N ALA A 353 -7.18 22.18 -12.22
CA ALA A 353 -6.75 20.90 -11.69
C ALA A 353 -6.88 19.79 -12.75
N THR A 354 -5.76 19.13 -13.04
CA THR A 354 -5.74 17.88 -13.82
C THR A 354 -5.17 16.78 -12.94
N TYR A 355 -5.85 15.64 -12.84
CA TYR A 355 -5.44 14.56 -11.94
C TYR A 355 -5.66 13.18 -12.56
N THR A 356 -4.83 12.23 -12.12
CA THR A 356 -4.91 10.80 -12.41
C THR A 356 -4.97 10.02 -11.09
N ALA A 357 -4.79 8.69 -11.17
CA ALA A 357 -4.64 7.86 -10.00
C ALA A 357 -3.41 8.26 -9.16
N ASP A 358 -2.35 8.78 -9.75
CA ASP A 358 -1.07 8.97 -9.03
C ASP A 358 -0.53 10.40 -9.09
N ASN A 359 -1.07 11.24 -9.97
CA ASN A 359 -0.55 12.58 -10.20
C ASN A 359 -1.66 13.63 -10.10
N LEU A 360 -1.32 14.78 -9.54
CA LEU A 360 -2.14 15.98 -9.54
C LEU A 360 -1.30 17.15 -10.04
N THR A 361 -1.83 17.91 -10.99
CA THR A 361 -1.25 19.18 -11.43
C THR A 361 -2.26 20.29 -11.21
N LEU A 362 -1.86 21.30 -10.44
CA LEU A 362 -2.61 22.52 -10.20
C LEU A 362 -1.93 23.67 -10.94
N ASN A 363 -2.60 24.24 -11.93
CA ASN A 363 -2.05 25.30 -12.76
C ASN A 363 -2.70 26.64 -12.38
N ASN A 364 -1.88 27.63 -12.08
CA ASN A 364 -2.27 29.05 -12.04
C ASN A 364 -1.53 29.82 -13.14
N ALA A 365 -1.90 31.07 -13.39
CA ALA A 365 -1.30 31.91 -14.42
C ALA A 365 0.24 32.09 -14.29
N ASP A 366 0.79 31.86 -13.09
CA ASP A 366 2.18 32.15 -12.75
C ASP A 366 3.03 30.91 -12.39
N ILE A 367 2.43 29.85 -11.83
CA ILE A 367 3.14 28.66 -11.31
C ILE A 367 2.27 27.40 -11.50
N ASP A 368 2.92 26.32 -11.93
CA ASP A 368 2.35 24.98 -11.95
C ASP A 368 2.85 24.21 -10.72
N PHE A 369 1.92 23.69 -9.92
CA PHE A 369 2.23 22.78 -8.82
C PHE A 369 1.98 21.34 -9.26
N VAL A 370 3.01 20.50 -9.18
CA VAL A 370 2.92 19.07 -9.50
C VAL A 370 3.05 18.26 -8.23
N PHE A 371 2.11 17.35 -8.00
CA PHE A 371 2.06 16.49 -6.83
C PHE A 371 1.97 15.02 -7.24
N GLU A 372 2.57 14.17 -6.42
CA GLU A 372 2.31 12.74 -6.39
C GLU A 372 1.31 12.41 -5.29
N ARG A 373 0.47 11.42 -5.56
CA ARG A 373 -0.41 10.87 -4.53
C ARG A 373 0.43 10.14 -3.48
N ASP A 374 0.07 10.34 -2.22
CA ASP A 374 0.65 9.61 -1.10
C ASP A 374 -0.15 8.37 -0.71
#